data_AF-H0HYX5-F1
#
_entry.id   AF-H0HYX5-F1
#
_cell.length_a   1.000
_cell.length_b   1.000
_cell.length_c   1.000
_cell.angle_alpha   90.00
_cell.angle_beta   90.00
_cell.angle_gamma   90.00
#
_symmetry.space_group_name_H-M   'P 1'
#
loop_
_entity.id
_entity.type
_entity.pdbx_description
1 polymer ?
#
loop_
_entity_poly.entity_id
_entity_poly.type
_entity_poly.pdbx_seq_one_letter_code
_entity_poly.pdbx_strand_id
1 'polypeptide(L)'
;MFVVGNGVLLEDISERVDASDAVLRFNEPKASIGMSGTKTTWLFVCNTGKPMKRRLDNPSYPTSPIVQAAELVILLSHPIVVKKYFPKESLWARIKGRRDEWTWASINMFGAAGKMAAILPLTDYEAGCRELGLEPSELAPRRIFPSTGYFGIRYALEQCPADEWDVEI
;
A
#
# COMPACT_ATOMS: atom_id res chain seq x y z
N MET A 1 7.93 13.17 10.61
CA MET A 1 7.66 12.11 9.59
C MET A 1 6.97 12.75 8.39
N PHE A 2 7.21 12.24 7.17
CA PHE A 2 6.44 12.63 5.99
C PHE A 2 5.58 11.47 5.46
N VAL A 3 4.34 11.78 5.07
CA VAL A 3 3.47 10.86 4.32
C VAL A 3 3.34 11.38 2.89
N VAL A 4 3.95 10.69 1.93
CA VAL A 4 4.01 11.16 0.54
C VAL A 4 3.04 10.37 -0.32
N GLY A 5 1.98 11.04 -0.75
CA GLY A 5 1.01 10.53 -1.71
C GLY A 5 1.55 10.43 -3.15
N ASN A 6 0.73 9.90 -4.06
CA ASN A 6 1.06 9.79 -5.49
C ASN A 6 0.48 10.93 -6.34
N GLY A 7 0.04 12.01 -5.70
CA GLY A 7 -0.51 13.19 -6.35
C GLY A 7 0.57 14.03 -7.03
N VAL A 8 0.15 15.03 -7.81
CA VAL A 8 1.06 16.03 -8.36
C VAL A 8 1.52 16.96 -7.25
N LEU A 9 2.83 17.14 -7.12
CA LEU A 9 3.43 18.18 -6.30
C LEU A 9 3.60 19.45 -7.12
N LEU A 10 3.27 20.59 -6.50
CA LEU A 10 3.41 21.92 -7.11
C LEU A 10 4.81 22.52 -6.88
N GLU A 11 5.54 22.00 -5.90
CA GLU A 11 6.89 22.42 -5.56
C GLU A 11 7.77 21.20 -5.20
N ASP A 12 9.08 21.39 -5.25
CA ASP A 12 10.04 20.37 -4.84
C ASP A 12 10.21 20.38 -3.32
N ILE A 13 9.85 19.28 -2.68
CA ILE A 13 9.97 19.08 -1.23
C ILE A 13 10.99 18.00 -0.89
N SER A 14 11.82 17.59 -1.86
CA SER A 14 12.74 16.45 -1.74
C SER A 14 13.69 16.55 -0.54
N GLU A 15 14.32 17.72 -0.34
CA GLU A 15 15.25 17.94 0.76
C GLU A 15 14.58 17.75 2.13
N ARG A 16 13.38 18.33 2.32
CA ARG A 16 12.59 18.20 3.56
C ARG A 16 12.21 16.74 3.82
N VAL A 17 11.77 16.03 2.78
CA VAL A 17 11.36 14.62 2.88
C VAL A 17 12.55 13.73 3.24
N ASP A 18 13.68 13.89 2.54
CA ASP A 18 14.86 13.05 2.74
C ASP A 18 15.57 13.32 4.08
N ALA A 19 15.46 14.55 4.61
CA ALA A 19 15.98 14.91 5.94
C ALA A 19 15.11 14.42 7.12
N SER A 20 13.86 14.01 6.87
CA SER A 20 12.94 13.58 7.94
C SER A 20 13.32 12.24 8.55
N ASP A 21 12.90 11.96 9.79
CA ASP A 21 13.22 10.69 10.46
C ASP A 21 12.67 9.47 9.72
N ALA A 22 11.43 9.57 9.23
CA ALA A 22 10.72 8.50 8.55
C ALA A 22 9.83 9.02 7.42
N VAL A 23 9.72 8.22 6.35
CA VAL A 23 8.89 8.52 5.18
C VAL A 23 7.98 7.34 4.84
N LEU A 24 6.68 7.58 4.77
CA LEU A 24 5.69 6.62 4.30
C LEU A 24 5.30 6.95 2.85
N ARG A 25 5.33 5.93 1.98
CA ARG A 25 4.89 6.02 0.59
C ARG A 25 3.89 4.94 0.23
N PHE A 26 3.23 5.13 -0.92
CA PHE A 26 2.19 4.24 -1.38
C PHE A 26 2.49 3.69 -2.77
N ASN A 27 2.42 2.37 -2.91
CA ASN A 27 2.37 1.69 -4.20
C ASN A 27 3.60 2.01 -5.08
N GLU A 28 3.41 2.84 -6.10
CA GLU A 28 4.47 3.32 -6.99
C GLU A 28 4.05 4.71 -7.51
N PRO A 29 4.79 5.78 -7.19
CA PRO A 29 4.49 7.11 -7.66
C PRO A 29 4.70 7.18 -9.17
N LYS A 30 3.72 7.74 -9.87
CA LYS A 30 3.78 7.97 -11.33
C LYS A 30 3.96 9.44 -11.70
N ALA A 31 3.56 10.33 -10.79
CA ALA A 31 3.69 11.77 -10.93
C ALA A 31 4.77 12.28 -9.98
N SER A 32 5.39 13.42 -10.33
CA SER A 32 6.33 14.14 -9.45
C SER A 32 7.54 13.30 -8.99
N ILE A 33 8.01 12.39 -9.85
CA ILE A 33 9.25 11.61 -9.64
C ILE A 33 10.41 12.59 -9.42
N GLY A 34 11.14 12.43 -8.32
CA GLY A 34 12.25 13.30 -7.93
C GLY A 34 11.85 14.46 -7.01
N MET A 35 10.66 15.05 -7.18
CA MET A 35 10.22 16.23 -6.40
C MET A 35 9.84 15.95 -4.95
N SER A 36 9.81 14.67 -4.56
CA SER A 36 9.47 14.25 -3.19
C SER A 36 10.61 13.51 -2.51
N GLY A 37 11.82 13.57 -3.05
CA GLY A 37 12.97 12.84 -2.49
C GLY A 37 12.89 11.34 -2.76
N THR A 38 13.80 10.61 -2.13
CA THR A 38 14.02 9.17 -2.36
C THR A 38 13.84 8.31 -1.12
N LYS A 39 13.95 8.89 0.09
CA LYS A 39 13.78 8.17 1.35
C LYS A 39 12.40 7.52 1.41
N THR A 40 12.40 6.25 1.82
CA THR A 40 11.20 5.43 1.98
C THR A 40 11.41 4.48 3.15
N THR A 41 10.87 4.80 4.32
CA THR A 41 10.90 3.90 5.47
C THR A 41 9.86 2.80 5.31
N TRP A 42 8.61 3.20 5.03
CA TRP A 42 7.51 2.28 4.82
C TRP A 42 6.88 2.45 3.45
N LEU A 43 6.71 1.32 2.75
CA LEU A 43 6.02 1.27 1.48
C LEU A 43 4.72 0.47 1.62
N PHE A 44 3.59 1.16 1.64
CA PHE A 44 2.27 0.53 1.65
C PHE A 44 1.85 0.13 0.24
N VAL A 45 1.56 -1.14 0.02
CA VAL A 45 1.26 -1.68 -1.31
C VAL A 45 -0.08 -2.42 -1.31
N CYS A 46 -0.95 -2.07 -2.25
CA CYS A 46 -2.12 -2.86 -2.55
C CYS A 46 -1.70 -4.15 -3.27
N ASN A 47 -1.94 -5.29 -2.62
CA ASN A 47 -1.59 -6.64 -3.05
C ASN A 47 -2.77 -7.42 -3.67
N THR A 48 -3.77 -6.72 -4.19
CA THR A 48 -4.95 -7.33 -4.79
C THR A 48 -5.18 -6.89 -6.23
N GLY A 49 -5.90 -7.72 -6.97
CA GLY A 49 -6.39 -7.44 -8.32
C GLY A 49 -5.31 -7.13 -9.36
N LYS A 50 -5.74 -6.45 -10.45
CA LYS A 50 -4.89 -6.14 -11.61
C LYS A 50 -3.65 -5.29 -11.29
N PRO A 51 -3.69 -4.29 -10.39
CA PRO A 51 -2.50 -3.49 -10.09
C PRO A 51 -1.34 -4.32 -9.56
N MET A 52 -1.58 -5.24 -8.62
CA MET A 52 -0.51 -6.12 -8.12
C MET A 52 -0.08 -7.12 -9.19
N LYS A 53 -1.01 -7.69 -9.96
CA LYS A 53 -0.64 -8.56 -11.09
C LYS A 53 0.35 -7.89 -12.03
N ARG A 54 0.11 -6.63 -12.43
CA ARG A 54 1.03 -5.89 -13.33
C ARG A 54 2.42 -5.69 -12.73
N ARG A 55 2.53 -5.54 -11.41
CA ARG A 55 3.82 -5.42 -10.72
C ARG A 55 4.57 -6.75 -10.70
N LEU A 56 3.85 -7.84 -10.41
CA LEU A 56 4.40 -9.19 -10.46
C LEU A 56 4.86 -9.58 -11.87
N ASP A 57 4.14 -9.13 -12.90
CA ASP A 57 4.51 -9.35 -14.30
C ASP A 57 5.66 -8.41 -14.77
N ASN A 58 6.01 -7.37 -14.00
CA ASN A 58 7.05 -6.41 -14.37
C ASN A 58 8.40 -6.76 -13.70
N PRO A 59 9.39 -7.28 -14.43
CA PRO A 59 10.67 -7.66 -13.85
C PRO A 59 11.50 -6.49 -13.31
N SER A 60 11.22 -5.24 -13.71
CA SER A 60 11.92 -4.07 -13.19
C SER A 60 11.32 -3.50 -11.92
N TYR A 61 10.10 -3.90 -11.54
CA TYR A 61 9.43 -3.35 -10.35
C TYR A 61 10.19 -3.64 -9.04
N PRO A 62 10.68 -4.87 -8.78
CA PRO A 62 11.38 -5.17 -7.53
C PRO A 62 12.71 -4.42 -7.39
N THR A 63 13.31 -3.99 -8.51
CA THR A 63 14.54 -3.19 -8.53
C THR A 63 14.29 -1.70 -8.71
N SER A 64 13.03 -1.26 -8.69
CA SER A 64 12.68 0.15 -8.77
C SER A 64 13.23 0.94 -7.57
N PRO A 65 13.56 2.24 -7.74
CA PRO A 65 14.12 3.06 -6.66
C PRO A 65 13.27 3.06 -5.39
N ILE A 66 11.94 3.11 -5.50
CA ILE A 66 11.06 3.13 -4.33
C ILE A 66 11.06 1.80 -3.55
N VAL A 67 11.09 0.67 -4.26
CA VAL A 67 11.17 -0.65 -3.61
C VAL A 67 12.54 -0.81 -2.97
N GLN A 68 13.61 -0.39 -3.67
CA GLN A 68 14.98 -0.47 -3.16
C GLN A 68 15.26 0.48 -1.99
N ALA A 69 14.59 1.63 -1.93
CA ALA A 69 14.65 2.54 -0.80
C ALA A 69 13.86 2.03 0.42
N ALA A 70 12.77 1.27 0.20
CA ALA A 70 11.92 0.77 1.27
C ALA A 70 12.69 -0.09 2.29
N GLU A 71 12.55 0.24 3.57
CA GLU A 71 13.03 -0.59 4.69
C GLU A 71 12.03 -1.72 5.00
N LEU A 72 10.73 -1.41 4.97
CA LEU A 72 9.65 -2.37 5.14
C LEU A 72 8.52 -2.12 4.13
N VAL A 73 8.08 -3.20 3.49
CA VAL A 73 6.90 -3.21 2.61
C VAL A 73 5.70 -3.75 3.37
N ILE A 74 4.60 -2.99 3.40
CA ILE A 74 3.37 -3.37 4.09
C ILE A 74 2.28 -3.67 3.06
N LEU A 75 1.85 -4.93 3.02
CA LEU A 75 0.79 -5.41 2.14
C LEU A 75 -0.56 -5.14 2.79
N LEU A 76 -1.41 -4.39 2.10
CA LEU A 76 -2.64 -3.85 2.68
C LEU A 76 -3.70 -4.90 2.98
N SER A 77 -3.90 -5.84 2.05
CA SER A 77 -5.00 -6.78 2.14
C SER A 77 -4.53 -8.08 2.77
N HIS A 78 -5.08 -8.38 3.94
CA HIS A 78 -4.90 -9.69 4.53
C HIS A 78 -5.59 -10.75 3.65
N PRO A 79 -4.96 -11.91 3.36
CA PRO A 79 -5.54 -12.91 2.45
C PRO A 79 -6.89 -13.46 2.93
N ILE A 80 -7.13 -13.43 4.25
CA ILE A 80 -8.44 -13.76 4.84
C ILE A 80 -9.54 -12.78 4.42
N VAL A 81 -9.25 -11.48 4.29
CA VAL A 81 -10.24 -10.48 3.82
C VAL A 81 -10.74 -10.87 2.44
N VAL A 82 -9.82 -11.18 1.52
CA VAL A 82 -10.18 -11.58 0.16
C VAL A 82 -10.97 -12.90 0.19
N LYS A 83 -10.51 -13.90 0.93
CA LYS A 83 -11.20 -15.18 1.05
C LYS A 83 -12.61 -15.07 1.64
N LYS A 84 -12.80 -14.19 2.63
CA LYS A 84 -14.05 -14.06 3.41
C LYS A 84 -15.06 -13.16 2.72
N TYR A 85 -14.61 -12.05 2.15
CA TYR A 85 -15.50 -10.98 1.70
C TYR A 85 -15.60 -10.88 0.18
N PHE A 86 -14.62 -11.34 -0.60
CA PHE A 86 -14.66 -11.19 -2.05
C PHE A 86 -15.46 -12.32 -2.71
N PRO A 87 -16.22 -12.03 -3.78
CA PRO A 87 -16.95 -13.05 -4.51
C PRO A 87 -15.96 -14.07 -5.09
N LYS A 88 -16.32 -15.36 -5.01
CA LYS A 88 -15.51 -16.42 -5.61
C LYS A 88 -15.45 -16.21 -7.12
N GLU A 89 -14.25 -16.12 -7.65
CA GLU A 89 -14.03 -16.06 -9.09
C GLU A 89 -14.58 -17.31 -9.77
N SER A 90 -15.30 -17.12 -10.88
CA SER A 90 -15.75 -18.25 -11.71
C SER A 90 -14.55 -19.01 -12.27
N LEU A 91 -14.73 -20.28 -12.60
CA LEU A 91 -13.67 -21.12 -13.18
C LEU A 91 -13.07 -20.48 -14.45
N TRP A 92 -13.91 -19.89 -15.30
CA TRP A 92 -13.49 -19.15 -16.50
C TRP A 92 -12.65 -17.90 -16.19
N ALA A 93 -12.97 -17.18 -15.11
CA ALA A 93 -12.17 -16.03 -14.67
C ALA A 93 -10.76 -16.47 -14.25
N ARG A 94 -10.68 -17.58 -13.51
CA ARG A 94 -9.41 -18.16 -13.07
C ARG A 94 -8.56 -18.67 -14.22
N ILE A 95 -9.18 -19.35 -15.20
CA ILE A 95 -8.49 -19.81 -16.42
C ILE A 95 -7.90 -18.62 -17.21
N LYS A 96 -8.60 -17.48 -17.23
CA LYS A 96 -8.09 -16.22 -17.83
C LYS A 96 -7.05 -15.50 -16.96
N GLY A 97 -6.54 -16.13 -15.90
CA GLY A 97 -5.51 -15.59 -15.02
C GLY A 97 -5.98 -14.43 -14.13
N ARG A 98 -7.30 -14.23 -13.97
CA ARG A 98 -7.81 -13.31 -12.95
C ARG A 98 -7.54 -13.95 -11.60
N ARG A 99 -6.93 -13.17 -10.71
CA ARG A 99 -6.88 -13.41 -9.28
C ARG A 99 -7.07 -12.08 -8.59
N ASP A 100 -7.93 -12.07 -7.59
CA ASP A 100 -8.08 -10.92 -6.70
C ASP A 100 -7.03 -10.92 -5.58
N GLU A 101 -6.40 -12.05 -5.28
CA GLU A 101 -5.48 -12.26 -4.16
C GLU A 101 -4.04 -12.54 -4.65
N TRP A 102 -3.05 -11.76 -4.21
CA TRP A 102 -1.65 -11.91 -4.59
C TRP A 102 -0.65 -11.88 -3.43
N THR A 103 -1.09 -11.93 -2.18
CA THR A 103 -0.27 -11.80 -0.96
C THR A 103 1.01 -12.62 -1.03
N TRP A 104 0.90 -13.93 -1.27
CA TRP A 104 2.07 -14.82 -1.24
C TRP A 104 3.04 -14.54 -2.39
N ALA A 105 2.52 -14.25 -3.58
CA ALA A 105 3.35 -13.87 -4.71
C ALA A 105 4.08 -12.54 -4.44
N SER A 106 3.40 -11.59 -3.81
CA SER A 106 4.01 -10.31 -3.39
C SER A 106 5.09 -10.50 -2.34
N ILE A 107 4.86 -11.31 -1.30
CA ILE A 107 5.88 -11.62 -0.27
C ILE A 107 7.12 -12.24 -0.91
N ASN A 108 6.94 -13.21 -1.79
CA ASN A 108 8.07 -13.84 -2.48
C ASN A 108 8.83 -12.85 -3.37
N MET A 109 8.13 -12.00 -4.11
CA MET A 109 8.75 -10.97 -4.96
C MET A 109 9.57 -9.98 -4.14
N PHE A 110 9.01 -9.45 -3.04
CA PHE A 110 9.71 -8.50 -2.18
C PHE A 110 10.85 -9.15 -1.41
N GLY A 111 10.66 -10.38 -0.92
CA GLY A 111 11.72 -11.16 -0.27
C GLY A 111 12.89 -11.44 -1.21
N ALA A 112 12.62 -11.81 -2.47
CA ALA A 112 13.65 -11.99 -3.50
C ALA A 112 14.40 -10.69 -3.84
N ALA A 113 13.77 -9.52 -3.62
CA ALA A 113 14.39 -8.21 -3.74
C ALA A 113 15.14 -7.76 -2.47
N GLY A 114 15.29 -8.64 -1.48
CA GLY A 114 15.97 -8.34 -0.21
C GLY A 114 15.15 -7.49 0.75
N LYS A 115 13.82 -7.46 0.59
CA LYS A 115 12.93 -6.61 1.40
C LYS A 115 12.16 -7.42 2.43
N MET A 116 12.09 -6.86 3.64
CA MET A 116 11.15 -7.33 4.64
C MET A 116 9.73 -6.93 4.19
N ALA A 117 8.80 -7.89 4.25
CA ALA A 117 7.41 -7.66 3.91
C ALA A 117 6.51 -8.12 5.07
N ALA A 118 5.55 -7.27 5.42
CA ALA A 118 4.51 -7.57 6.42
C ALA A 118 3.12 -7.47 5.77
N ILE A 119 2.13 -8.11 6.41
CA ILE A 119 0.72 -8.01 6.02
C ILE A 119 0.02 -7.20 7.11
N LEU A 120 -0.80 -6.22 6.72
CA LEU A 120 -1.64 -5.50 7.68
C LEU A 120 -2.55 -6.50 8.42
N PRO A 121 -2.59 -6.47 9.76
CA PRO A 121 -3.44 -7.37 10.53
C PRO A 121 -4.91 -7.27 10.12
N LEU A 122 -5.63 -8.40 10.16
CA LEU A 122 -7.06 -8.44 9.82
C LEU A 122 -7.87 -7.50 10.72
N THR A 123 -7.54 -7.45 12.02
CA THR A 123 -8.20 -6.59 13.01
C THR A 123 -8.11 -5.12 12.61
N ASP A 124 -6.93 -4.69 12.17
CA ASP A 124 -6.63 -3.30 11.85
C ASP A 124 -7.30 -2.91 10.53
N TYR A 125 -7.30 -3.83 9.55
CA TYR A 125 -8.06 -3.67 8.32
C TYR A 125 -9.56 -3.49 8.58
N GLU A 126 -10.16 -4.37 9.40
CA GLU A 126 -11.58 -4.29 9.71
C GLU A 126 -11.92 -3.06 10.56
N ALA A 127 -11.07 -2.68 11.52
CA ALA A 127 -11.22 -1.45 12.30
C ALA A 127 -11.22 -0.22 11.38
N GLY A 128 -10.28 -0.16 10.43
CA GLY A 128 -10.20 0.95 9.49
C GLY A 128 -11.41 1.04 8.56
N CYS A 129 -12.00 -0.10 8.18
CA CYS A 129 -13.28 -0.09 7.46
C CYS A 129 -14.41 0.49 8.31
N ARG A 130 -14.55 0.05 9.56
CA ARG A 130 -15.61 0.50 10.47
C ARG A 130 -15.52 1.99 10.80
N GLU A 131 -14.31 2.54 10.93
CA GLU A 131 -14.09 3.98 11.11
C GLU A 131 -14.65 4.83 9.96
N LEU A 132 -14.66 4.28 8.74
CA LEU A 132 -15.26 4.92 7.57
C LEU A 132 -16.77 4.61 7.43
N GLY A 133 -17.38 3.96 8.43
CA GLY A 133 -18.77 3.50 8.36
C GLY A 133 -18.99 2.36 7.36
N LEU A 134 -17.93 1.61 7.01
CA LEU A 134 -17.99 0.50 6.09
C LEU A 134 -17.96 -0.84 6.85
N GLU A 135 -19.05 -1.60 6.75
CA GLU A 135 -19.06 -2.97 7.24
C GLU A 135 -18.21 -3.88 6.33
N PRO A 136 -17.24 -4.65 6.86
CA PRO A 136 -16.36 -5.49 6.05
C PRO A 136 -17.09 -6.46 5.11
N SER A 137 -18.26 -6.95 5.52
CA SER A 137 -19.12 -7.83 4.71
C SER A 137 -19.75 -7.15 3.49
N GLU A 138 -19.85 -5.83 3.48
CA GLU A 138 -20.48 -5.05 2.41
C GLU A 138 -19.48 -4.51 1.37
N LEU A 139 -18.17 -4.59 1.66
CA LEU A 139 -17.12 -4.03 0.81
C LEU A 139 -17.17 -4.59 -0.62
N ALA A 140 -17.18 -5.91 -0.76
CA ALA A 140 -17.17 -6.54 -2.08
C ALA A 140 -18.51 -6.44 -2.83
N PRO A 141 -19.68 -6.66 -2.18
CA PRO A 141 -20.99 -6.42 -2.81
C PRO A 141 -21.14 -5.00 -3.36
N ARG A 142 -20.70 -3.99 -2.60
CA ARG A 142 -20.80 -2.57 -2.99
C ARG A 142 -19.62 -2.11 -3.86
N ARG A 143 -18.55 -2.91 -3.92
CA ARG A 143 -17.25 -2.59 -4.55
C ARG A 143 -16.63 -1.28 -4.02
N ILE A 144 -16.83 -1.02 -2.74
CA ILE A 144 -16.28 0.15 -2.03
C ILE A 144 -15.23 -0.38 -1.07
N PHE A 145 -14.01 0.16 -1.18
CA PHE A 145 -12.88 -0.25 -0.35
C PHE A 145 -12.14 1.01 0.11
N PRO A 146 -11.63 1.05 1.35
CA PRO A 146 -10.72 2.13 1.75
C PRO A 146 -9.47 2.12 0.87
N SER A 147 -8.92 3.30 0.63
CA SER A 147 -7.71 3.44 -0.19
C SER A 147 -6.47 2.95 0.57
N THR A 148 -5.40 2.59 -0.15
CA THR A 148 -4.08 2.35 0.48
C THR A 148 -3.60 3.60 1.22
N GLY A 149 -3.92 4.78 0.68
CA GLY A 149 -3.64 6.08 1.29
C GLY A 149 -4.21 6.18 2.71
N TYR A 150 -5.49 5.85 2.86
CA TYR A 150 -6.19 5.89 4.15
C TYR A 150 -5.49 5.04 5.21
N PHE A 151 -5.19 3.78 4.91
CA PHE A 151 -4.57 2.89 5.89
C PHE A 151 -3.13 3.26 6.23
N GLY A 152 -2.35 3.78 5.28
CA GLY A 152 -1.00 4.26 5.61
C GLY A 152 -1.02 5.57 6.40
N ILE A 153 -1.96 6.48 6.12
CA ILE A 153 -2.15 7.67 6.97
C ILE A 153 -2.54 7.23 8.38
N ARG A 154 -3.55 6.36 8.52
CA ARG A 154 -3.96 5.82 9.82
C ARG A 154 -2.79 5.20 10.57
N TYR A 155 -1.98 4.36 9.90
CA TYR A 155 -0.78 3.79 10.50
C TYR A 155 0.22 4.85 10.96
N ALA A 156 0.50 5.87 10.14
CA ALA A 156 1.39 6.96 10.51
C ALA A 156 0.91 7.73 11.75
N LEU A 157 -0.39 8.00 11.84
CA LEU A 157 -1.01 8.66 12.99
C LEU A 157 -0.91 7.78 14.26
N GLU A 158 -0.96 6.46 14.14
CA GLU A 158 -0.74 5.55 15.29
C GLU A 158 0.73 5.50 15.74
N GLN A 159 1.70 5.89 14.90
CA GLN A 159 3.13 5.90 15.22
C GLN A 159 3.63 7.23 15.80
N CYS A 160 2.90 8.33 15.61
CA CYS A 160 3.32 9.67 16.04
C CYS A 160 2.33 10.26 17.07
N PRO A 161 2.77 10.82 18.19
CA PRO A 161 1.91 11.52 19.14
C PRO A 161 1.15 12.68 18.47
N ALA A 162 -0.15 12.82 18.77
CA ALA A 162 -1.00 13.82 18.10
C ALA A 162 -0.59 15.27 18.36
N ASP A 163 0.09 15.53 19.47
CA ASP A 163 0.65 16.82 19.85
C ASP A 163 1.90 17.22 19.04
N GLU A 164 2.48 16.29 18.30
CA GLU A 164 3.62 16.53 17.40
C GLU A 164 3.20 16.69 15.93
N TRP A 165 1.91 16.57 15.61
CA TRP A 165 1.44 16.63 14.22
C TRP A 165 1.40 18.07 13.70
N ASP A 166 2.12 18.30 12.60
CA ASP A 166 1.94 19.45 11.73
C ASP A 166 1.47 18.96 10.36
N VAL A 167 0.24 19.31 9.97
CA VAL A 167 -0.44 18.74 8.80
C VAL A 167 -0.62 19.81 7.72
N GLU A 168 0.11 19.65 6.63
CA GLU A 168 -0.01 20.46 5.40
C GLU A 168 -0.73 19.61 4.32
N ILE A 169 -1.71 20.18 3.58
CA ILE A 169 -2.48 19.49 2.51
C ILE A 169 -2.25 20.18 1.17
#